data_AF-A0A1S2KRK9-F1
#
_entry.id   AF-A0A1S2KRK9-F1
#
_cell.length_a   1.000
_cell.length_b   1.000
_cell.length_c   1.000
_cell.angle_alpha   90.00
_cell.angle_beta   90.00
_cell.angle_gamma   90.00
#
_symmetry.space_group_name_H-M   'P 1'
#
loop_
_entity.id
_entity.type
_entity.pdbx_description
1 polymer ?
#
loop_
_entity_poly.entity_id
_entity_poly.type
_entity_poly.pdbx_seq_one_letter_code
_entity_poly.pdbx_strand_id
1 'polypeptide(L)'
;MSRPALRAVLFDMDGTLVDTEELWWQAVEQVASTLAYALGDADLPEVLGRPVEHTAEHLWRVTGGDGEGVRLDEVAAALHREFAARVRDRVVPRPGALELLAALAAAGVPTALVTASPRPVADCVLAALGGAARFAVTVTADDTARTKPAPDPYLAAARALGVAPEACVAVEDTPTGVASAEAAGCRVLAVPSLAPIAPAAGRVVRATLEEVDVPLLRSLTGAAARRLRVMSWNLWHGGRYVDGARAKQVEALREAGVDVVGLQETDAVTARELAEALGWHHHQAGTGLAVLSRHPVVARAEAPGLGFYGGLGVRIRLDGGREAAVWTAHLDHAPYGPYEACFDGLPVADLLDHEEASGRLGRMRAVLAAMGDDLAAARDGDGTPVFLVGDLNTPSHLDWTPRTAHLHGGYGAVPWPVTRAAEAAGLRDAYREAHPDPLLAPGCTWSPVHDEHVPDGSPLPGGAEPGRGRPEPRDRIDYVLYAGRGVRVVDSETYTRGTVRTWPRVRGNGWPSDHAAVVTTFALD
;
A
#
# COMPACT_ATOMS: atom_id res chain seq x y z
N MET A 1 -10.09 8.37 -2.24
CA MET A 1 -11.30 7.72 -1.70
C MET A 1 -10.85 6.44 -1.01
N SER A 2 -11.19 6.23 0.26
CA SER A 2 -10.92 4.96 0.94
C SER A 2 -11.70 3.84 0.25
N ARG A 3 -11.08 2.67 0.07
CA ARG A 3 -11.74 1.53 -0.58
C ARG A 3 -12.74 0.89 0.40
N PRO A 4 -13.94 0.49 -0.07
CA PRO A 4 -14.98 -0.06 0.80
C PRO A 4 -14.62 -1.46 1.28
N ALA A 5 -14.85 -1.77 2.57
CA ALA A 5 -14.62 -3.12 3.13
C ALA A 5 -15.34 -4.23 2.32
N LEU A 6 -14.86 -5.48 2.38
CA LEU A 6 -15.54 -6.62 1.73
C LEU A 6 -17.00 -6.69 2.18
N ARG A 7 -17.93 -6.56 1.24
CA ARG A 7 -19.38 -6.64 1.47
C ARG A 7 -20.03 -7.86 0.84
N ALA A 8 -19.46 -8.43 -0.21
CA ALA A 8 -19.98 -9.64 -0.85
C ALA A 8 -18.91 -10.38 -1.66
N VAL A 9 -19.15 -11.66 -1.93
CA VAL A 9 -18.35 -12.45 -2.88
C VAL A 9 -19.26 -12.97 -4.00
N LEU A 10 -18.87 -12.73 -5.25
CA LEU A 10 -19.64 -13.07 -6.45
C LEU A 10 -18.90 -14.22 -7.15
N PHE A 11 -19.45 -15.43 -7.11
CA PHE A 11 -18.82 -16.60 -7.69
C PHE A 11 -19.34 -16.85 -9.09
N ASP A 12 -18.42 -17.06 -10.04
CA ASP A 12 -18.74 -17.86 -11.20
C ASP A 12 -19.06 -19.32 -10.81
N MET A 13 -19.73 -20.04 -11.71
CA MET A 13 -20.16 -21.42 -11.50
C MET A 13 -19.22 -22.45 -12.14
N ASP A 14 -19.07 -22.38 -13.46
CA ASP A 14 -18.50 -23.42 -14.30
C ASP A 14 -16.96 -23.32 -14.30
N GLY A 15 -16.24 -24.36 -13.88
CA GLY A 15 -14.78 -24.31 -13.70
C GLY A 15 -14.32 -23.58 -12.43
N THR A 16 -15.16 -22.71 -11.86
CA THR A 16 -14.93 -22.04 -10.58
C THR A 16 -15.41 -22.87 -9.38
N LEU A 17 -16.71 -23.12 -9.24
CA LEU A 17 -17.29 -23.84 -8.09
C LEU A 17 -17.46 -25.34 -8.36
N VAL A 18 -17.68 -25.70 -9.61
CA VAL A 18 -17.89 -27.09 -10.05
C VAL A 18 -17.08 -27.36 -11.30
N ASP A 19 -16.61 -28.60 -11.43
CA ASP A 19 -15.89 -29.01 -12.64
C ASP A 19 -16.89 -29.43 -13.73
N THR A 20 -17.43 -28.43 -14.43
CA THR A 20 -18.37 -28.62 -15.54
C THR A 20 -17.75 -28.38 -16.90
N GLU A 21 -16.53 -27.81 -16.97
CA GLU A 21 -15.84 -27.61 -18.25
C GLU A 21 -15.47 -28.95 -18.90
N GLU A 22 -15.02 -29.94 -18.11
CA GLU A 22 -14.78 -31.28 -18.64
C GLU A 22 -16.09 -31.94 -19.12
N LEU A 23 -17.18 -31.78 -18.35
CA LEU A 23 -18.50 -32.29 -18.73
C LEU A 23 -19.03 -31.62 -20.00
N TRP A 24 -18.76 -30.32 -20.16
CA TRP A 24 -19.11 -29.54 -21.36
C TRP A 24 -18.31 -30.02 -22.56
N TRP A 25 -16.98 -30.16 -22.44
CA TRP A 25 -16.15 -30.69 -23.52
C TRP A 25 -16.65 -32.05 -24.00
N GLN A 26 -16.93 -32.97 -23.07
CA GLN A 26 -17.46 -34.29 -23.42
C GLN A 26 -18.88 -34.22 -24.05
N ALA A 27 -19.70 -33.25 -23.68
CA ALA A 27 -21.02 -33.04 -24.29
C ALA A 27 -20.88 -32.54 -25.74
N VAL A 28 -19.98 -31.59 -25.97
CA VAL A 28 -19.70 -31.03 -27.30
C VAL A 28 -19.08 -32.11 -28.18
N GLU A 29 -18.14 -32.91 -27.64
CA GLU A 29 -17.54 -34.05 -28.36
C GLU A 29 -18.59 -35.07 -28.77
N GLN A 30 -19.52 -35.40 -27.87
CA GLN A 30 -20.62 -36.30 -28.16
C GLN A 30 -21.51 -35.75 -29.29
N VAL A 31 -21.90 -34.47 -29.26
CA VAL A 31 -22.72 -33.86 -30.32
C VAL A 31 -21.94 -33.74 -31.63
N ALA A 32 -20.68 -33.28 -31.60
CA ALA A 32 -19.80 -33.18 -32.77
C ALA A 32 -19.66 -34.54 -33.47
N SER A 33 -19.51 -35.63 -32.71
CA SER A 33 -19.42 -36.98 -33.28
C SER A 33 -20.69 -37.38 -34.05
N THR A 34 -21.88 -36.94 -33.60
CA THR A 34 -23.14 -37.19 -34.34
C THR A 34 -23.22 -36.39 -35.65
N LEU A 35 -22.45 -35.31 -35.75
CA LEU A 35 -22.28 -34.50 -36.96
C LEU A 35 -21.08 -34.96 -37.81
N ALA A 36 -20.49 -36.12 -37.49
CA ALA A 36 -19.28 -36.65 -38.11
C ALA A 36 -18.06 -35.70 -38.04
N TYR A 37 -17.99 -34.89 -36.98
CA TYR A 37 -16.88 -33.98 -36.70
C TYR A 37 -16.10 -34.44 -35.46
N ALA A 38 -14.77 -34.35 -35.53
CA ALA A 38 -13.88 -34.63 -34.40
C ALA A 38 -13.32 -33.32 -33.88
N LEU A 39 -13.59 -33.00 -32.61
CA LEU A 39 -13.04 -31.81 -31.94
C LEU A 39 -11.52 -31.92 -31.79
N GLY A 40 -10.84 -30.80 -31.91
CA GLY A 40 -9.41 -30.69 -31.62
C GLY A 40 -9.03 -29.38 -30.94
N ASP A 41 -7.72 -29.19 -30.72
CA ASP A 41 -7.18 -28.03 -30.01
C ASP A 41 -7.54 -26.68 -30.64
N ALA A 42 -7.85 -26.65 -31.95
CA ALA A 42 -8.26 -25.43 -32.65
C ALA A 42 -9.65 -24.93 -32.23
N ASP A 43 -10.49 -25.81 -31.67
CA ASP A 43 -11.88 -25.51 -31.31
C ASP A 43 -12.02 -25.05 -29.86
N LEU A 44 -10.99 -25.28 -29.02
CA LEU A 44 -10.89 -24.80 -27.64
C LEU A 44 -11.42 -23.37 -27.41
N PRO A 45 -10.98 -22.33 -28.15
CA PRO A 45 -11.44 -20.96 -27.95
C PRO A 45 -12.88 -20.67 -28.40
N GLU A 46 -13.47 -21.59 -29.18
CA GLU A 46 -14.85 -21.53 -29.68
C GLU A 46 -15.81 -22.35 -28.80
N VAL A 47 -15.28 -23.26 -27.98
CA VAL A 47 -16.04 -24.16 -27.12
C VAL A 47 -16.01 -23.73 -25.65
N LEU A 48 -14.83 -23.41 -25.10
CA LEU A 48 -14.67 -23.09 -23.68
C LEU A 48 -14.98 -21.61 -23.38
N GLY A 49 -15.68 -21.36 -22.28
CA GLY A 49 -16.05 -20.01 -21.84
C GLY A 49 -16.98 -19.26 -22.80
N ARG A 50 -17.65 -19.99 -23.72
CA ARG A 50 -18.60 -19.46 -24.70
C ARG A 50 -20.04 -19.90 -24.37
N PRO A 51 -21.06 -19.10 -24.74
CA PRO A 51 -22.45 -19.56 -24.68
C PRO A 51 -22.66 -20.81 -25.54
N VAL A 52 -23.66 -21.63 -25.18
CA VAL A 52 -24.04 -22.83 -25.94
C VAL A 52 -24.35 -22.47 -27.39
N GLU A 53 -25.01 -21.34 -27.62
CA GLU A 53 -25.40 -20.84 -28.94
C GLU A 53 -24.17 -20.51 -29.81
N HIS A 54 -23.13 -19.90 -29.23
CA HIS A 54 -21.88 -19.64 -29.93
C HIS A 54 -21.20 -20.94 -30.35
N THR A 55 -21.16 -21.92 -29.44
CA THR A 55 -20.58 -23.24 -29.72
C THR A 55 -21.39 -23.98 -30.79
N ALA A 56 -22.73 -23.87 -30.75
CA ALA A 56 -23.62 -24.43 -31.75
C ALA A 56 -23.37 -23.81 -33.13
N GLU A 57 -23.23 -22.48 -33.21
CA GLU A 57 -22.90 -21.77 -34.45
C GLU A 57 -21.54 -22.18 -35.01
N HIS A 58 -20.55 -22.38 -34.14
CA HIS A 58 -19.24 -22.90 -34.54
C HIS A 58 -19.35 -24.31 -35.12
N LEU A 59 -19.95 -25.26 -34.40
CA LEU A 59 -20.14 -26.64 -34.87
C LEU A 59 -20.92 -26.67 -36.19
N TRP A 60 -22.05 -25.97 -36.24
CA TRP A 60 -22.89 -25.88 -37.43
C TRP A 60 -22.11 -25.37 -38.65
N ARG A 61 -21.27 -24.34 -38.47
CA ARG A 61 -20.43 -23.77 -39.52
C ARG A 61 -19.35 -24.75 -39.99
N VAL A 62 -18.65 -25.44 -39.08
CA VAL A 62 -17.57 -26.37 -39.45
C VAL A 62 -18.10 -27.68 -40.04
N THR A 63 -19.37 -28.02 -39.80
CA THR A 63 -20.03 -29.21 -40.36
C THR A 63 -20.91 -28.95 -41.57
N GLY A 64 -20.85 -27.76 -42.18
CA GLY A 64 -21.45 -27.49 -43.50
C GLY A 64 -22.54 -26.42 -43.57
N GLY A 65 -22.90 -25.76 -42.46
CA GLY A 65 -23.76 -24.57 -42.45
C GLY A 65 -25.15 -24.77 -43.06
N ASP A 66 -25.59 -23.81 -43.89
CA ASP A 66 -26.90 -23.76 -44.58
C ASP A 66 -27.11 -24.83 -45.68
N GLY A 67 -26.29 -25.88 -45.73
CA GLY A 67 -26.49 -27.02 -46.62
C GLY A 67 -27.72 -27.87 -46.26
N GLU A 68 -27.92 -29.03 -46.90
CA GLU A 68 -28.96 -30.03 -46.55
C GLU A 68 -28.73 -30.72 -45.18
N GLY A 69 -27.96 -30.10 -44.28
CA GLY A 69 -27.55 -30.63 -42.99
C GLY A 69 -28.49 -30.29 -41.83
N VAL A 70 -27.99 -30.50 -40.61
CA VAL A 70 -28.72 -30.22 -39.36
C VAL A 70 -28.89 -28.71 -39.18
N ARG A 71 -30.08 -28.29 -38.75
CA ARG A 71 -30.35 -26.87 -38.49
C ARG A 71 -29.62 -26.38 -37.23
N LEU A 72 -29.22 -25.11 -37.20
CA LEU A 72 -28.52 -24.51 -36.06
C LEU A 72 -29.29 -24.69 -34.73
N ASP A 73 -30.61 -24.52 -34.74
CA ASP A 73 -31.45 -24.68 -33.55
C ASP A 73 -31.50 -26.12 -33.03
N GLU A 74 -31.34 -27.10 -33.92
CA GLU A 74 -31.26 -28.52 -33.55
C GLU A 74 -29.91 -28.84 -32.89
N VAL A 75 -28.81 -28.26 -33.37
CA VAL A 75 -27.47 -28.40 -32.75
C VAL A 75 -27.47 -27.78 -31.36
N ALA A 76 -27.97 -26.55 -31.22
CA ALA A 76 -28.08 -25.87 -29.93
C ALA A 76 -28.94 -26.68 -28.94
N ALA A 77 -30.09 -27.19 -29.38
CA ALA A 77 -30.96 -28.01 -28.55
C ALA A 77 -30.30 -29.35 -28.15
N ALA A 78 -29.49 -29.96 -29.02
CA ALA A 78 -28.74 -31.17 -28.70
C ALA A 78 -27.67 -30.92 -27.64
N LEU A 79 -26.89 -29.85 -27.78
CA LEU A 79 -25.88 -29.43 -26.80
C LEU A 79 -26.51 -29.15 -25.43
N HIS A 80 -27.60 -28.37 -25.40
CA HIS A 80 -28.35 -28.09 -24.16
C HIS A 80 -28.81 -29.38 -23.46
N ARG A 81 -29.35 -30.35 -24.22
CA ARG A 81 -29.80 -31.63 -23.65
C ARG A 81 -28.66 -32.48 -23.10
N GLU A 82 -27.59 -32.67 -23.87
CA GLU A 82 -26.47 -33.53 -23.50
C GLU A 82 -25.72 -32.96 -22.29
N PHE A 83 -25.48 -31.64 -22.27
CA PHE A 83 -24.85 -30.99 -21.14
C PHE A 83 -25.71 -31.07 -19.88
N ALA A 84 -27.01 -30.75 -19.97
CA ALA A 84 -27.91 -30.82 -18.83
C ALA A 84 -28.02 -32.25 -18.24
N ALA A 85 -27.97 -33.29 -19.08
CA ALA A 85 -27.97 -34.68 -18.62
C ALA A 85 -26.70 -35.02 -17.84
N ARG A 86 -25.53 -34.61 -18.34
CA ARG A 86 -24.24 -34.86 -17.67
C ARG A 86 -24.11 -34.11 -16.35
N VAL A 87 -24.49 -32.84 -16.34
CA VAL A 87 -24.50 -32.02 -15.13
C VAL A 87 -25.37 -32.70 -14.06
N ARG A 88 -26.61 -33.11 -14.38
CA ARG A 88 -27.53 -33.71 -13.40
C ARG A 88 -26.92 -34.88 -12.61
N ASP A 89 -26.15 -35.73 -13.26
CA ASP A 89 -25.67 -36.99 -12.67
C ASP A 89 -24.23 -36.92 -12.15
N ARG A 90 -23.45 -35.90 -12.53
CA ARG A 90 -21.98 -35.90 -12.34
C ARG A 90 -21.36 -34.58 -11.87
N VAL A 91 -22.13 -33.61 -11.36
CA VAL A 91 -21.54 -32.39 -10.79
C VAL A 91 -20.59 -32.73 -9.64
N VAL A 92 -19.32 -32.38 -9.80
CA VAL A 92 -18.30 -32.48 -8.74
C VAL A 92 -17.89 -31.07 -8.31
N PRO A 93 -18.03 -30.70 -7.03
CA PRO A 93 -17.50 -29.45 -6.51
C PRO A 93 -15.97 -29.38 -6.68
N ARG A 94 -15.46 -28.22 -7.07
CA ARG A 94 -14.02 -27.96 -7.13
C ARG A 94 -13.40 -28.07 -5.73
N PRO A 95 -12.15 -28.53 -5.58
CA PRO A 95 -11.48 -28.60 -4.28
C PRO A 95 -11.52 -27.26 -3.54
N GLY A 96 -11.98 -27.24 -2.28
CA GLY A 96 -12.11 -26.05 -1.46
C GLY A 96 -13.39 -25.22 -1.66
N ALA A 97 -14.23 -25.53 -2.66
CA ALA A 97 -15.44 -24.75 -2.95
C ALA A 97 -16.46 -24.79 -1.81
N LEU A 98 -16.76 -25.97 -1.27
CA LEU A 98 -17.76 -26.12 -0.20
C LEU A 98 -17.25 -25.56 1.13
N GLU A 99 -15.96 -25.73 1.41
CA GLU A 99 -15.28 -25.21 2.59
C GLU A 99 -15.28 -23.68 2.58
N LEU A 100 -14.95 -23.06 1.43
CA LEU A 100 -14.96 -21.61 1.28
C LEU A 100 -16.37 -21.03 1.43
N LEU A 101 -17.39 -21.65 0.79
CA LEU A 101 -18.78 -21.23 0.95
C LEU A 101 -19.24 -21.33 2.41
N ALA A 102 -18.86 -22.39 3.13
CA ALA A 102 -19.16 -22.54 4.54
C ALA A 102 -18.46 -21.48 5.41
N ALA A 103 -17.18 -21.18 5.11
CA ALA A 103 -16.41 -20.15 5.81
C ALA A 103 -17.01 -18.75 5.61
N LEU A 104 -17.47 -18.43 4.39
CA LEU A 104 -18.13 -17.16 4.09
C LEU A 104 -19.47 -17.02 4.82
N ALA A 105 -20.26 -18.09 4.86
CA ALA A 105 -21.50 -18.12 5.62
C ALA A 105 -21.25 -17.91 7.13
N ALA A 106 -20.27 -18.61 7.70
CA ALA A 106 -19.88 -18.45 9.10
C ALA A 106 -19.37 -17.02 9.42
N ALA A 107 -18.73 -16.37 8.45
CA ALA A 107 -18.26 -14.99 8.55
C ALA A 107 -19.34 -13.92 8.27
N GLY A 108 -20.57 -14.33 7.94
CA GLY A 108 -21.67 -13.42 7.61
C GLY A 108 -21.47 -12.62 6.32
N VAL A 109 -20.64 -13.12 5.39
CA VAL A 109 -20.39 -12.47 4.10
C VAL A 109 -21.38 -13.02 3.07
N PRO A 110 -22.27 -12.19 2.51
CA PRO A 110 -23.23 -12.66 1.52
C PRO A 110 -22.52 -13.04 0.21
N THR A 111 -23.04 -14.08 -0.43
CA THR A 111 -22.52 -14.63 -1.68
C THR A 111 -23.58 -14.54 -2.78
N ALA A 112 -23.14 -14.38 -4.02
CA ALA A 112 -23.99 -14.55 -5.19
C ALA A 112 -23.35 -15.51 -6.19
N LEU A 113 -24.20 -16.22 -6.93
CA LEU A 113 -23.79 -17.00 -8.11
C LEU A 113 -23.99 -16.13 -9.36
N VAL A 114 -23.00 -16.09 -10.26
CA VAL A 114 -23.03 -15.31 -11.51
C VAL A 114 -22.51 -16.17 -12.66
N THR A 115 -23.40 -16.76 -13.44
CA THR A 115 -23.06 -17.71 -14.52
C THR A 115 -23.61 -17.30 -15.87
N ALA A 116 -22.90 -17.70 -16.94
CA ALA A 116 -23.39 -17.64 -18.32
C ALA A 116 -24.24 -18.87 -18.72
N SER A 117 -24.45 -19.81 -17.80
CA SER A 117 -25.31 -20.98 -18.00
C SER A 117 -26.80 -20.61 -17.81
N PRO A 118 -27.73 -21.28 -18.53
CA PRO A 118 -29.17 -21.11 -18.32
C PRO A 118 -29.64 -21.55 -16.94
N ARG A 119 -30.76 -20.99 -16.46
CA ARG A 119 -31.36 -21.27 -15.14
C ARG A 119 -31.51 -22.77 -14.82
N PRO A 120 -32.01 -23.63 -15.73
CA PRO A 120 -32.15 -25.06 -15.43
C PRO A 120 -30.83 -25.77 -15.11
N VAL A 121 -29.73 -25.36 -15.75
CA VAL A 121 -28.39 -25.92 -15.49
C VAL A 121 -27.89 -25.42 -14.14
N ALA A 122 -28.02 -24.11 -13.89
CA ALA A 122 -27.64 -23.52 -12.61
C ALA A 122 -28.40 -24.14 -11.43
N ASP A 123 -29.69 -24.45 -11.58
CA ASP A 123 -30.49 -25.10 -10.54
C ASP A 123 -30.01 -26.53 -10.22
N CYS A 124 -29.56 -27.28 -11.23
CA CYS A 124 -28.97 -28.60 -11.00
C CYS A 124 -27.65 -28.49 -10.22
N VAL A 125 -26.80 -27.53 -10.58
CA VAL A 125 -25.53 -27.28 -9.88
C VAL A 125 -25.76 -26.80 -8.45
N LEU A 126 -26.71 -25.88 -8.23
CA LEU A 126 -27.08 -25.40 -6.91
C LEU A 126 -27.54 -26.54 -6.00
N ALA A 127 -28.29 -27.51 -6.53
CA ALA A 127 -28.68 -28.70 -5.76
C ALA A 127 -27.45 -29.52 -5.33
N ALA A 128 -26.47 -29.72 -6.22
CA ALA A 128 -25.23 -30.44 -5.93
C ALA A 128 -24.32 -29.68 -4.93
N LEU A 129 -24.31 -28.35 -4.98
CA LEU A 129 -23.63 -27.49 -4.01
C LEU A 129 -24.41 -27.36 -2.69
N GLY A 130 -25.38 -28.25 -2.45
CA GLY A 130 -26.17 -28.41 -1.22
C GLY A 130 -27.25 -27.33 -1.01
N GLY A 131 -27.79 -26.79 -2.10
CA GLY A 131 -29.03 -26.01 -2.16
C GLY A 131 -28.86 -24.50 -2.34
N ALA A 132 -29.92 -23.85 -2.83
CA ALA A 132 -29.96 -22.40 -3.07
C ALA A 132 -29.72 -21.54 -1.81
N ALA A 133 -29.86 -22.11 -0.61
CA ALA A 133 -29.64 -21.40 0.65
C ALA A 133 -28.19 -20.90 0.86
N ARG A 134 -27.22 -21.39 0.08
CA ARG A 134 -25.83 -20.91 0.13
C ARG A 134 -25.58 -19.60 -0.62
N PHE A 135 -26.52 -19.14 -1.44
CA PHE A 135 -26.38 -17.91 -2.22
C PHE A 135 -27.56 -16.98 -1.93
N ALA A 136 -27.25 -15.74 -1.57
CA ALA A 136 -28.28 -14.72 -1.35
C ALA A 136 -28.91 -14.26 -2.67
N VAL A 137 -28.16 -14.35 -3.78
CA VAL A 137 -28.60 -13.97 -5.13
C VAL A 137 -28.02 -14.97 -6.14
N THR A 138 -28.78 -15.29 -7.19
CA THR A 138 -28.29 -16.03 -8.35
C THR A 138 -28.62 -15.24 -9.61
N VAL A 139 -27.64 -15.08 -10.48
CA VAL A 139 -27.75 -14.42 -11.79
C VAL A 139 -27.31 -15.41 -12.86
N THR A 140 -28.18 -15.72 -13.80
CA THR A 140 -27.92 -16.62 -14.94
C THR A 140 -27.94 -15.87 -16.27
N ALA A 141 -27.68 -16.57 -17.38
CA ALA A 141 -27.78 -15.98 -18.71
C ALA A 141 -29.17 -15.36 -19.00
N ASP A 142 -30.23 -15.91 -18.39
CA ASP A 142 -31.61 -15.46 -18.59
C ASP A 142 -31.93 -14.12 -17.88
N ASP A 143 -31.11 -13.72 -16.92
CA ASP A 143 -31.36 -12.55 -16.06
C ASP A 143 -30.77 -11.25 -16.61
N THR A 144 -29.95 -11.32 -17.66
CA THR A 144 -29.21 -10.17 -18.19
C THR A 144 -29.28 -10.10 -19.71
N ALA A 145 -29.42 -8.90 -20.26
CA ALA A 145 -29.48 -8.70 -21.72
C ALA A 145 -28.14 -8.99 -22.43
N ARG A 146 -27.02 -8.84 -21.72
CA ARG A 146 -25.67 -9.10 -22.23
C ARG A 146 -24.91 -9.96 -21.22
N THR A 147 -24.40 -11.09 -21.67
CA THR A 147 -23.59 -11.99 -20.84
C THR A 147 -22.11 -11.61 -20.87
N LYS A 148 -21.27 -12.34 -20.12
CA LYS A 148 -19.80 -12.19 -20.08
C LYS A 148 -19.24 -12.18 -21.52
N PRO A 149 -18.34 -11.24 -21.89
CA PRO A 149 -17.52 -10.36 -21.04
C PRO A 149 -18.18 -9.02 -20.67
N ALA A 150 -19.45 -8.79 -21.00
CA ALA A 150 -20.13 -7.57 -20.57
C ALA A 150 -20.26 -7.54 -19.03
N PRO A 151 -20.21 -6.36 -18.37
CA PRO A 151 -20.25 -6.27 -16.90
C PRO A 151 -21.64 -6.54 -16.30
N ASP A 152 -22.68 -6.61 -17.13
CA ASP A 152 -24.08 -6.64 -16.73
C ASP A 152 -24.40 -7.73 -15.68
N PRO A 153 -23.88 -8.98 -15.76
CA PRO A 153 -24.16 -10.01 -14.76
C PRO A 153 -23.64 -9.68 -13.36
N TYR A 154 -22.40 -9.18 -13.25
CA TYR A 154 -21.82 -8.80 -11.96
C TYR A 154 -22.48 -7.54 -11.38
N LEU A 155 -22.83 -6.57 -12.24
CA LEU A 155 -23.58 -5.38 -11.82
C LEU A 155 -24.99 -5.74 -11.33
N ALA A 156 -25.65 -6.71 -11.97
CA ALA A 156 -26.96 -7.20 -11.54
C ALA A 156 -26.87 -7.88 -10.16
N ALA A 157 -25.86 -8.74 -9.95
CA ALA A 157 -25.64 -9.41 -8.67
C ALA A 157 -25.35 -8.42 -7.53
N ALA A 158 -24.42 -7.48 -7.75
CA ALA A 158 -24.09 -6.44 -6.76
C ALA A 158 -25.32 -5.58 -6.41
N ARG A 159 -26.12 -5.20 -7.41
CA ARG A 159 -27.36 -4.43 -7.22
C ARG A 159 -28.39 -5.21 -6.41
N ALA A 160 -28.61 -6.48 -6.72
CA ALA A 160 -29.56 -7.33 -6.00
C ALA A 160 -29.15 -7.55 -4.53
N LEU A 161 -27.84 -7.57 -4.25
CA LEU A 161 -27.28 -7.62 -2.89
C LEU A 161 -27.26 -6.26 -2.18
N GLY A 162 -27.53 -5.15 -2.88
CA GLY A 162 -27.48 -3.80 -2.31
C GLY A 162 -26.06 -3.33 -1.94
N VAL A 163 -25.04 -3.79 -2.67
CA VAL A 163 -23.62 -3.47 -2.41
C VAL A 163 -22.97 -2.80 -3.62
N ALA A 164 -21.93 -2.00 -3.37
CA ALA A 164 -21.13 -1.41 -4.43
C ALA A 164 -20.19 -2.46 -5.05
N PRO A 165 -20.01 -2.51 -6.38
CA PRO A 165 -19.11 -3.48 -7.02
C PRO A 165 -17.67 -3.43 -6.50
N GLU A 166 -17.16 -2.26 -6.13
CA GLU A 166 -15.81 -2.07 -5.58
C GLU A 166 -15.63 -2.70 -4.19
N ALA A 167 -16.74 -3.02 -3.52
CA ALA A 167 -16.79 -3.73 -2.24
C ALA A 167 -16.97 -5.26 -2.42
N CYS A 168 -16.96 -5.75 -3.67
CA CYS A 168 -17.16 -7.15 -4.01
C CYS A 168 -15.86 -7.78 -4.52
N VAL A 169 -15.64 -9.04 -4.15
CA VAL A 169 -14.66 -9.89 -4.83
C VAL A 169 -15.42 -10.82 -5.77
N ALA A 170 -15.10 -10.81 -7.05
CA ALA A 170 -15.51 -11.82 -8.00
C ALA A 170 -14.49 -12.96 -8.01
N VAL A 171 -14.96 -14.21 -7.99
CA VAL A 171 -14.14 -15.41 -8.13
C VAL A 171 -14.44 -16.05 -9.49
N GLU A 172 -13.41 -16.22 -10.31
CA GLU A 172 -13.52 -16.57 -11.73
C GLU A 172 -12.39 -17.48 -12.19
N ASP A 173 -12.61 -18.21 -13.27
CA ASP A 173 -11.64 -19.18 -13.83
C ASP A 173 -11.32 -18.91 -15.31
N THR A 174 -12.09 -18.04 -16.00
CA THR A 174 -11.90 -17.71 -17.42
C THR A 174 -11.49 -16.25 -17.67
N PRO A 175 -10.69 -15.95 -18.73
CA PRO A 175 -10.38 -14.56 -19.11
C PRO A 175 -11.63 -13.72 -19.43
N THR A 176 -12.66 -14.32 -20.03
CA THR A 176 -13.92 -13.65 -20.39
C THR A 176 -14.68 -13.21 -19.15
N GLY A 177 -14.74 -14.07 -18.14
CA GLY A 177 -15.42 -13.77 -16.89
C GLY A 177 -14.65 -12.80 -16.00
N VAL A 178 -13.32 -12.93 -15.95
CA VAL A 178 -12.44 -11.91 -15.35
C VAL A 178 -12.67 -10.53 -15.97
N ALA A 179 -12.72 -10.43 -17.30
CA ALA A 179 -12.97 -9.16 -17.98
C ALA A 179 -14.35 -8.56 -17.64
N SER A 180 -15.38 -9.42 -17.50
CA SER A 180 -16.72 -9.01 -17.06
C SER A 180 -16.71 -8.43 -15.64
N ALA A 181 -16.05 -9.12 -14.69
CA ALA A 181 -15.96 -8.68 -13.30
C ALA A 181 -15.16 -7.38 -13.14
N GLU A 182 -14.02 -7.27 -13.85
CA GLU A 182 -13.19 -6.06 -13.85
C GLU A 182 -13.95 -4.86 -14.44
N ALA A 183 -14.66 -5.06 -15.56
CA ALA A 183 -15.49 -4.02 -16.18
C ALA A 183 -16.66 -3.58 -15.28
N ALA A 184 -17.14 -4.45 -14.39
CA ALA A 184 -18.15 -4.13 -13.38
C ALA A 184 -17.59 -3.34 -12.18
N GLY A 185 -16.26 -3.23 -12.05
CA GLY A 185 -15.59 -2.56 -10.93
C GLY A 185 -15.27 -3.48 -9.74
N CYS A 186 -15.45 -4.79 -9.89
CA CYS A 186 -15.12 -5.76 -8.84
C CYS A 186 -13.60 -5.97 -8.72
N ARG A 187 -13.18 -6.44 -7.55
CA ARG A 187 -11.85 -7.05 -7.39
C ARG A 187 -11.94 -8.51 -7.82
N VAL A 188 -10.90 -9.05 -8.43
CA VAL A 188 -10.93 -10.40 -8.99
C VAL A 188 -9.96 -11.31 -8.26
N LEU A 189 -10.46 -12.47 -7.86
CA LEU A 189 -9.66 -13.63 -7.52
C LEU A 189 -9.84 -14.65 -8.64
N ALA A 190 -8.82 -14.81 -9.48
CA ALA A 190 -8.83 -15.80 -10.54
C ALA A 190 -8.30 -17.15 -10.04
N VAL A 191 -9.00 -18.23 -10.34
CA VAL A 191 -8.61 -19.62 -10.08
C VAL A 191 -8.70 -20.38 -11.41
N PRO A 192 -7.66 -20.27 -12.27
CA PRO A 192 -7.69 -20.86 -13.61
C PRO A 192 -8.08 -22.34 -13.60
N SER A 193 -9.00 -22.71 -14.50
CA SER A 193 -9.36 -24.10 -14.76
C SER A 193 -8.57 -24.63 -15.97
N LEU A 194 -8.98 -24.29 -17.19
CA LEU A 194 -8.31 -24.75 -18.42
C LEU A 194 -7.44 -23.69 -19.10
N ALA A 195 -7.82 -22.41 -19.02
CA ALA A 195 -7.09 -21.31 -19.67
C ALA A 195 -6.23 -20.52 -18.66
N PRO A 196 -4.96 -20.19 -18.97
CA PRO A 196 -4.11 -19.43 -18.07
C PRO A 196 -4.60 -17.98 -17.91
N ILE A 197 -4.55 -17.48 -16.68
CA ILE A 197 -4.85 -16.08 -16.35
C ILE A 197 -3.65 -15.48 -15.64
N ALA A 198 -3.11 -14.37 -16.18
CA ALA A 198 -2.00 -13.66 -15.56
C ALA A 198 -2.47 -12.75 -14.41
N PRO A 199 -1.69 -12.55 -13.34
CA PRO A 199 -1.97 -11.51 -12.34
C PRO A 199 -2.04 -10.11 -12.96
N ALA A 200 -2.86 -9.22 -12.39
CA ALA A 200 -2.98 -7.82 -12.81
C ALA A 200 -3.38 -6.91 -11.65
N ALA A 201 -3.35 -5.59 -11.87
CA ALA A 201 -3.78 -4.63 -10.85
C ALA A 201 -5.28 -4.85 -10.51
N GLY A 202 -5.55 -5.39 -9.32
CA GLY A 202 -6.90 -5.75 -8.90
C GLY A 202 -7.34 -7.17 -9.19
N ARG A 203 -6.43 -7.99 -9.71
CA ARG A 203 -6.60 -9.42 -9.92
C ARG A 203 -5.49 -10.22 -9.24
N VAL A 204 -5.87 -11.10 -8.33
CA VAL A 204 -4.98 -12.09 -7.71
C VAL A 204 -5.27 -13.45 -8.32
N VAL A 205 -4.24 -14.26 -8.54
CA VAL A 205 -4.36 -15.61 -9.10
C VAL A 205 -4.00 -16.65 -8.04
N ARG A 206 -4.80 -17.72 -7.93
CA ARG A 206 -4.54 -18.90 -7.09
C ARG A 206 -4.70 -20.17 -7.92
N ALA A 207 -4.03 -21.23 -7.50
CA ALA A 207 -4.10 -22.50 -8.24
C ALA A 207 -5.38 -23.29 -7.92
N THR A 208 -5.91 -23.13 -6.70
CA THR A 208 -7.06 -23.88 -6.17
C THR A 208 -7.84 -23.01 -5.17
N LEU A 209 -9.14 -23.32 -4.96
CA LEU A 209 -9.92 -22.66 -3.92
C LEU A 209 -9.49 -23.06 -2.50
N GLU A 210 -8.70 -24.13 -2.33
CA GLU A 210 -8.10 -24.51 -1.04
C GLU A 210 -7.11 -23.46 -0.52
N GLU A 211 -6.55 -22.63 -1.40
CA GLU A 211 -5.65 -21.51 -1.04
C GLU A 211 -6.42 -20.22 -0.70
N VAL A 212 -7.75 -20.28 -0.63
CA VAL A 212 -8.63 -19.12 -0.52
C VAL A 212 -9.37 -19.16 0.82
N ASP A 213 -9.21 -18.08 1.58
CA ASP A 213 -9.91 -17.89 2.85
C ASP A 213 -10.54 -16.48 2.96
N VAL A 214 -11.36 -16.28 3.99
CA VAL A 214 -12.04 -15.00 4.23
C VAL A 214 -11.04 -13.86 4.46
N PRO A 215 -9.93 -14.02 5.22
CA PRO A 215 -8.88 -13.00 5.31
C PRO A 215 -8.30 -12.57 3.95
N LEU A 216 -7.97 -13.51 3.07
CA LEU A 216 -7.48 -13.21 1.72
C LEU A 216 -8.52 -12.39 0.96
N LEU A 217 -9.77 -12.84 0.90
CA LEU A 217 -10.85 -12.13 0.20
C LEU A 217 -11.08 -10.72 0.77
N ARG A 218 -10.98 -10.56 2.09
CA ARG A 218 -11.04 -9.24 2.74
C ARG A 218 -9.90 -8.35 2.26
N SER A 219 -8.66 -8.84 2.18
CA SER A 219 -7.51 -8.06 1.70
C SER A 219 -7.68 -7.52 0.27
N LEU A 220 -8.56 -8.14 -0.55
CA LEU A 220 -8.79 -7.73 -1.93
C LEU A 220 -9.68 -6.49 -2.04
N THR A 221 -10.68 -6.34 -1.17
CA THR A 221 -11.70 -5.26 -1.19
C THR A 221 -11.58 -4.30 -0.01
N GLY A 222 -11.20 -4.76 1.18
CA GLY A 222 -11.11 -3.99 2.42
C GLY A 222 -9.78 -4.11 3.16
N ALA A 223 -9.18 -2.96 3.44
CA ALA A 223 -7.85 -2.78 4.06
C ALA A 223 -6.72 -3.43 3.24
N ALA A 224 -6.18 -2.66 2.29
CA ALA A 224 -4.71 -2.52 2.36
C ALA A 224 -4.43 -2.20 3.83
N ALA A 225 -3.67 -3.04 4.55
CA ALA A 225 -3.28 -2.80 5.94
C ALA A 225 -3.21 -1.29 6.17
N ARG A 226 -4.06 -0.74 7.07
CA ARG A 226 -4.42 0.69 7.08
C ARG A 226 -3.14 1.49 6.85
N ARG A 227 -2.99 2.03 5.64
CA ARG A 227 -1.72 2.62 5.27
C ARG A 227 -1.66 4.00 5.90
N LEU A 228 -0.59 4.26 6.61
CA LEU A 228 -0.29 5.57 7.15
C LEU A 228 1.04 6.02 6.57
N ARG A 229 1.03 7.09 5.78
CA ARG A 229 2.26 7.73 5.26
C ARG A 229 2.67 8.84 6.21
N VAL A 230 3.81 8.65 6.86
CA VAL A 230 4.37 9.56 7.87
C VAL A 230 5.63 10.20 7.29
N MET A 231 5.76 11.51 7.47
CA MET A 231 6.87 12.31 6.94
C MET A 231 7.61 13.07 8.05
N SER A 232 8.94 13.08 7.97
CA SER A 232 9.81 14.06 8.65
C SER A 232 10.24 15.12 7.65
N TRP A 233 10.10 16.41 8.00
CA TRP A 233 10.53 17.47 7.11
C TRP A 233 11.03 18.74 7.82
N ASN A 234 12.34 18.98 7.74
CA ASN A 234 12.93 20.29 8.03
C ASN A 234 12.57 21.28 6.91
N LEU A 235 11.97 22.42 7.26
CA LEU A 235 11.50 23.42 6.32
C LEU A 235 12.50 24.54 6.01
N TRP A 236 13.72 24.50 6.53
CA TRP A 236 14.75 25.51 6.30
C TRP A 236 14.26 26.93 6.64
N HIS A 237 13.95 27.13 7.93
CA HIS A 237 13.31 28.33 8.47
C HIS A 237 12.03 28.74 7.73
N GLY A 238 11.07 27.82 7.63
CA GLY A 238 9.77 28.02 6.97
C GLY A 238 9.84 28.11 5.44
N GLY A 239 11.00 27.84 4.84
CA GLY A 239 11.25 27.86 3.41
C GLY A 239 11.76 29.21 2.90
N ARG A 240 12.23 30.09 3.79
CA ARG A 240 12.54 31.51 3.51
C ARG A 240 13.53 31.74 2.37
N TYR A 241 14.33 30.75 2.00
CA TYR A 241 15.37 30.87 0.97
C TYR A 241 14.91 30.51 -0.44
N VAL A 242 13.69 29.97 -0.59
CA VAL A 242 13.13 29.56 -1.87
C VAL A 242 11.92 30.41 -2.22
N ASP A 243 11.92 30.99 -3.42
CA ASP A 243 10.84 31.85 -3.89
C ASP A 243 9.54 31.02 -4.01
N GLY A 244 8.44 31.52 -3.46
CA GLY A 244 7.14 30.83 -3.50
C GLY A 244 7.10 29.52 -2.70
N ALA A 245 7.94 29.38 -1.65
CA ALA A 245 8.06 28.16 -0.85
C ALA A 245 6.72 27.58 -0.38
N ARG A 246 5.77 28.41 0.09
CA ARG A 246 4.48 27.93 0.59
C ARG A 246 3.71 27.08 -0.44
N ALA A 247 3.58 27.56 -1.67
CA ALA A 247 2.88 26.82 -2.73
C ALA A 247 3.58 25.50 -3.04
N LYS A 248 4.92 25.53 -3.12
CA LYS A 248 5.76 24.35 -3.35
C LYS A 248 5.67 23.34 -2.20
N GLN A 249 5.52 23.80 -0.96
CA GLN A 249 5.32 22.95 0.22
C GLN A 249 3.97 22.23 0.17
N VAL A 250 2.89 22.95 -0.18
CA VAL A 250 1.56 22.33 -0.37
C VAL A 250 1.59 21.28 -1.48
N GLU A 251 2.24 21.58 -2.59
CA GLU A 251 2.41 20.62 -3.69
C GLU A 251 3.22 19.39 -3.24
N ALA A 252 4.33 19.58 -2.52
CA ALA A 252 5.15 18.49 -2.00
C ALA A 252 4.35 17.54 -1.11
N LEU A 253 3.58 18.07 -0.16
CA LEU A 253 2.76 17.26 0.75
C LEU A 253 1.66 16.50 0.00
N ARG A 254 1.04 17.12 -1.01
CA ARG A 254 0.01 16.47 -1.86
C ARG A 254 0.61 15.38 -2.74
N GLU A 255 1.74 15.66 -3.40
CA GLU A 255 2.43 14.76 -4.32
C GLU A 255 3.02 13.55 -3.59
N ALA A 256 3.65 13.77 -2.43
CA ALA A 256 4.13 12.70 -1.57
C ALA A 256 2.99 11.84 -0.98
N GLY A 257 1.74 12.32 -1.05
CA GLY A 257 0.55 11.59 -0.60
C GLY A 257 0.62 11.23 0.88
N VAL A 258 1.21 12.09 1.71
CA VAL A 258 1.40 11.83 3.15
C VAL A 258 0.10 12.06 3.91
N ASP A 259 -0.06 11.37 5.04
CA ASP A 259 -1.22 11.51 5.92
C ASP A 259 -0.88 12.34 7.15
N VAL A 260 0.37 12.29 7.60
CA VAL A 260 0.90 13.03 8.74
C VAL A 260 2.32 13.48 8.45
N VAL A 261 2.66 14.71 8.83
CA VAL A 261 4.03 15.25 8.73
C VAL A 261 4.40 15.95 10.04
N GLY A 262 5.59 15.63 10.56
CA GLY A 262 6.26 16.44 11.56
C GLY A 262 7.21 17.42 10.87
N LEU A 263 7.04 18.69 11.18
CA LEU A 263 7.80 19.80 10.62
C LEU A 263 8.82 20.31 11.63
N GLN A 264 10.05 20.51 11.16
CA GLN A 264 11.15 21.15 11.88
C GLN A 264 11.52 22.46 11.18
N GLU A 265 12.17 23.35 11.93
CA GLU A 265 12.52 24.70 11.46
C GLU A 265 11.37 25.45 10.79
N THR A 266 10.17 25.35 11.37
CA THR A 266 9.07 26.22 10.97
C THR A 266 9.31 27.66 11.47
N ASP A 267 8.36 28.54 11.19
CA ASP A 267 8.17 29.82 11.85
C ASP A 267 6.77 29.83 12.53
N ALA A 268 6.38 30.97 13.10
CA ALA A 268 5.13 31.14 13.85
C ALA A 268 3.83 31.00 13.03
N VAL A 269 3.88 30.99 11.69
CA VAL A 269 2.68 30.98 10.82
C VAL A 269 2.66 29.80 9.85
N THR A 270 3.81 29.23 9.53
CA THR A 270 3.99 28.27 8.44
C THR A 270 3.12 27.03 8.57
N ALA A 271 3.12 26.37 9.72
CA ALA A 271 2.33 25.16 9.90
C ALA A 271 0.82 25.41 9.78
N ARG A 272 0.32 26.54 10.32
CA ARG A 272 -1.09 26.93 10.22
C ARG A 272 -1.50 27.15 8.75
N GLU A 273 -0.71 27.93 8.00
CA GLU A 273 -1.01 28.23 6.60
C GLU A 273 -1.01 26.97 5.71
N LEU A 274 -0.07 26.05 5.96
CA LEU A 274 -0.05 24.75 5.29
C LEU A 274 -1.28 23.91 5.63
N ALA A 275 -1.65 23.84 6.91
CA ALA A 275 -2.81 23.10 7.36
C ALA A 275 -4.11 23.65 6.75
N GLU A 276 -4.28 24.98 6.72
CA GLU A 276 -5.42 25.64 6.08
C GLU A 276 -5.49 25.33 4.58
N ALA A 277 -4.37 25.42 3.86
CA ALA A 277 -4.32 25.14 2.42
C ALA A 277 -4.59 23.67 2.06
N LEU A 278 -4.29 22.74 2.99
CA LEU A 278 -4.52 21.31 2.83
C LEU A 278 -5.88 20.86 3.38
N GLY A 279 -6.55 21.68 4.20
CA GLY A 279 -7.73 21.28 4.96
C GLY A 279 -7.41 20.26 6.06
N TRP A 280 -6.24 20.37 6.68
CA TRP A 280 -5.71 19.43 7.67
C TRP A 280 -5.78 19.98 9.09
N HIS A 281 -5.68 19.07 10.05
CA HIS A 281 -5.48 19.41 11.45
C HIS A 281 -4.01 19.71 11.71
N HIS A 282 -3.73 20.55 12.71
CA HIS A 282 -2.36 20.82 13.12
C HIS A 282 -2.25 21.05 14.63
N HIS A 283 -1.04 20.85 15.13
CA HIS A 283 -0.58 21.40 16.40
C HIS A 283 0.78 22.03 16.17
N GLN A 284 0.92 23.25 16.63
CA GLN A 284 2.17 23.97 16.64
C GLN A 284 2.39 24.51 18.06
N ALA A 285 3.62 24.40 18.55
CA ALA A 285 4.06 25.02 19.78
C ALA A 285 5.52 25.44 19.64
N GLY A 286 5.90 26.49 20.37
CA GLY A 286 7.16 27.20 20.12
C GLY A 286 7.20 27.83 18.72
N THR A 287 8.40 28.08 18.21
CA THR A 287 8.61 28.67 16.87
C THR A 287 9.20 27.69 15.87
N GLY A 288 9.67 26.51 16.28
CA GLY A 288 10.45 25.61 15.43
C GLY A 288 9.79 24.27 15.09
N LEU A 289 8.69 23.87 15.74
CA LEU A 289 8.08 22.54 15.56
C LEU A 289 6.58 22.59 15.31
N ALA A 290 6.11 21.71 14.44
CA ALA A 290 4.67 21.47 14.25
C ALA A 290 4.38 20.05 13.78
N VAL A 291 3.17 19.55 14.05
CA VAL A 291 2.63 18.35 13.40
C VAL A 291 1.39 18.73 12.61
N LEU A 292 1.34 18.32 11.34
CA LEU A 292 0.14 18.42 10.50
C LEU A 292 -0.38 17.01 10.24
N SER A 293 -1.70 16.85 10.30
CA SER A 293 -2.35 15.56 10.15
C SER A 293 -3.65 15.70 9.39
N ARG A 294 -3.84 14.84 8.39
CA ARG A 294 -5.14 14.65 7.73
C ARG A 294 -6.19 14.10 8.69
N HIS A 295 -5.76 13.36 9.71
CA HIS A 295 -6.61 12.78 10.74
C HIS A 295 -6.84 13.76 11.92
N PRO A 296 -8.01 13.74 12.59
CA PRO A 296 -8.30 14.60 13.72
C PRO A 296 -7.28 14.46 14.85
N VAL A 297 -6.72 15.60 15.29
CA VAL A 297 -5.90 15.69 16.51
C VAL A 297 -6.82 15.66 17.73
N VAL A 298 -6.65 14.66 18.59
CA VAL A 298 -7.49 14.43 19.79
C VAL A 298 -6.76 14.74 21.10
N ALA A 299 -5.43 14.69 21.11
CA ALA A 299 -4.61 15.13 22.25
C ALA A 299 -3.32 15.79 21.76
N ARG A 300 -2.71 16.59 22.64
CA ARG A 300 -1.49 17.37 22.39
C ARG A 300 -0.56 17.22 23.58
N ALA A 301 0.75 17.18 23.31
CA ALA A 301 1.79 17.05 24.33
C ALA A 301 3.03 17.85 23.90
N GLU A 302 3.80 18.33 24.86
CA GLU A 302 5.02 19.09 24.63
C GLU A 302 6.13 18.56 25.56
N ALA A 303 7.33 18.38 25.03
CA ALA A 303 8.48 18.02 25.85
C ALA A 303 8.94 19.25 26.69
N PRO A 304 9.46 19.03 27.91
CA PRO A 304 9.98 20.13 28.72
C PRO A 304 11.06 20.94 27.99
N GLY A 305 11.00 22.27 28.11
CA GLY A 305 11.99 23.17 27.49
C GLY A 305 11.82 23.36 25.98
N LEU A 306 10.64 23.09 25.43
CA LEU A 306 10.31 23.33 24.03
C LEU A 306 10.53 24.81 23.64
N GLY A 307 11.32 25.03 22.60
CA GLY A 307 11.56 26.32 21.96
C GLY A 307 11.71 26.18 20.46
N PHE A 308 12.86 26.59 19.92
CA PHE A 308 13.23 26.28 18.52
C PHE A 308 13.66 24.81 18.37
N TYR A 309 14.34 24.28 19.38
CA TYR A 309 14.64 22.87 19.56
C TYR A 309 13.74 22.28 20.64
N GLY A 310 13.43 20.99 20.56
CA GLY A 310 12.63 20.27 21.54
C GLY A 310 11.87 19.10 20.94
N GLY A 311 10.72 18.78 21.55
CA GLY A 311 9.78 17.79 21.01
C GLY A 311 8.33 18.22 21.21
N LEU A 312 7.50 17.87 20.25
CA LEU A 312 6.07 18.18 20.20
C LEU A 312 5.30 16.92 19.78
N GLY A 313 4.23 16.59 20.48
CA GLY A 313 3.44 15.38 20.27
C GLY A 313 1.97 15.66 20.03
N VAL A 314 1.33 14.81 19.23
CA VAL A 314 -0.11 14.74 19.08
C VAL A 314 -0.59 13.29 19.13
N ARG A 315 -1.80 13.09 19.64
CA ARG A 315 -2.57 11.88 19.31
C ARG A 315 -3.55 12.20 18.20
N ILE A 316 -3.57 11.34 17.19
CA ILE A 316 -4.49 11.43 16.05
C ILE A 316 -5.44 10.25 16.06
N ARG A 317 -6.67 10.48 15.61
CA ARG A 317 -7.68 9.44 15.46
C ARG A 317 -7.78 8.99 14.01
N LEU A 318 -7.29 7.77 13.75
CA LEU A 318 -7.27 7.14 12.44
C LEU A 318 -8.68 6.67 12.02
N ASP A 319 -8.80 6.36 10.74
CA ASP A 319 -10.05 5.85 10.16
C ASP A 319 -10.48 4.55 10.85
N GLY A 320 -11.70 4.53 11.38
CA GLY A 320 -12.24 3.41 12.17
C GLY A 320 -11.84 3.41 13.65
N GLY A 321 -11.37 4.55 14.17
CA GLY A 321 -11.40 4.89 15.60
C GLY A 321 -10.14 4.56 16.39
N ARG A 322 -9.17 3.83 15.82
CA ARG A 322 -7.86 3.59 16.45
C ARG A 322 -7.08 4.91 16.55
N GLU A 323 -6.36 5.11 17.64
CA GLU A 323 -5.47 6.26 17.80
C GLU A 323 -4.03 5.91 17.44
N ALA A 324 -3.24 6.93 17.09
CA ALA A 324 -1.79 6.84 16.96
C ALA A 324 -1.15 8.09 17.59
N ALA A 325 0.00 7.91 18.23
CA ALA A 325 0.82 9.01 18.73
C ALA A 325 1.87 9.39 17.69
N VAL A 326 1.97 10.68 17.38
CA VAL A 326 2.97 11.22 16.45
C VAL A 326 3.71 12.35 17.14
N TRP A 327 5.01 12.18 17.26
CA TRP A 327 5.93 13.13 17.84
C TRP A 327 6.88 13.65 16.77
N THR A 328 7.19 14.94 16.85
CA THR A 328 8.25 15.58 16.07
C THR A 328 9.33 16.10 17.02
N ALA A 329 10.60 15.93 16.67
CA ALA A 329 11.74 16.47 17.39
C ALA A 329 12.63 17.31 16.48
N HIS A 330 13.28 18.31 17.07
CA HIS A 330 14.35 19.08 16.44
C HIS A 330 15.44 19.30 17.48
N LEU A 331 16.66 18.83 17.19
CA LEU A 331 17.79 18.87 18.13
C LEU A 331 18.87 19.85 17.66
N ASP A 332 19.71 20.29 18.59
CA ASP A 332 20.75 21.30 18.36
C ASP A 332 21.73 20.90 17.23
N HIS A 333 21.97 21.78 16.26
CA HIS A 333 22.77 21.45 15.05
C HIS A 333 24.30 21.48 15.25
N ALA A 334 24.79 22.08 16.34
CA ALA A 334 26.21 22.31 16.57
C ALA A 334 26.64 21.92 17.99
N PRO A 335 27.89 21.43 18.19
CA PRO A 335 28.82 21.00 17.13
C PRO A 335 28.28 19.79 16.36
N TYR A 336 28.75 19.59 15.12
CA TYR A 336 28.31 18.50 14.24
C TYR A 336 29.44 17.48 14.05
N GLY A 337 29.25 16.28 14.60
CA GLY A 337 30.27 15.25 14.67
C GLY A 337 30.92 14.86 13.32
N PRO A 338 30.17 14.74 12.20
CA PRO A 338 30.78 14.48 10.90
C PRO A 338 31.73 15.55 10.40
N TYR A 339 31.55 16.83 10.75
CA TYR A 339 32.52 17.87 10.42
C TYR A 339 33.80 17.66 11.24
N GLU A 340 33.66 17.43 12.55
CA GLU A 340 34.80 17.18 13.43
C GLU A 340 35.58 15.90 13.06
N ALA A 341 34.88 14.88 12.58
CA ALA A 341 35.48 13.64 12.09
C ALA A 341 36.17 13.84 10.73
N CYS A 342 35.44 14.32 9.72
CA CYS A 342 35.90 14.38 8.34
C CYS A 342 36.85 15.55 8.07
N PHE A 343 36.74 16.64 8.82
CA PHE A 343 37.55 17.84 8.59
C PHE A 343 38.69 18.00 9.58
N ASP A 344 38.43 17.73 10.86
CA ASP A 344 39.39 17.98 11.94
C ASP A 344 40.11 16.70 12.38
N GLY A 345 39.55 15.52 12.08
CA GLY A 345 40.17 14.23 12.37
C GLY A 345 40.15 13.88 13.86
N LEU A 346 39.12 14.31 14.60
CA LEU A 346 39.03 14.06 16.03
C LEU A 346 38.82 12.56 16.35
N PRO A 347 39.52 12.02 17.37
CA PRO A 347 39.24 10.68 17.88
C PRO A 347 37.76 10.48 18.24
N VAL A 348 37.27 9.24 18.08
CA VAL A 348 35.87 8.91 18.41
C VAL A 348 35.49 9.28 19.84
N ALA A 349 36.41 9.19 20.80
CA ALA A 349 36.13 9.60 22.19
C ALA A 349 35.73 11.08 22.28
N ASP A 350 36.48 11.95 21.60
CA ASP A 350 36.23 13.40 21.60
C ASP A 350 34.91 13.73 20.90
N LEU A 351 34.60 13.04 19.79
CA LEU A 351 33.30 13.17 19.10
C LEU A 351 32.12 12.86 20.04
N LEU A 352 32.27 11.84 20.90
CA LEU A 352 31.22 11.43 21.83
C LEU A 352 31.09 12.40 23.01
N ASP A 353 32.20 12.92 23.52
CA ASP A 353 32.19 13.96 24.57
C ASP A 353 31.52 15.24 24.05
N HIS A 354 31.80 15.64 22.80
CA HIS A 354 31.17 16.80 22.17
C HIS A 354 29.70 16.57 21.81
N GLU A 355 29.31 15.35 21.40
CA GLU A 355 27.89 14.99 21.22
C GLU A 355 27.11 15.15 22.53
N GLU A 356 27.65 14.69 23.66
CA GLU A 356 27.01 14.87 24.98
C GLU A 356 26.93 16.36 25.35
N ALA A 357 28.01 17.12 25.12
CA ALA A 357 28.08 18.54 25.43
C ALA A 357 27.21 19.42 24.51
N SER A 358 26.87 18.95 23.31
CA SER A 358 26.01 19.67 22.34
C SER A 358 24.59 19.93 22.85
N GLY A 359 24.14 19.17 23.86
CA GLY A 359 22.77 19.22 24.35
C GLY A 359 21.78 18.34 23.58
N ARG A 360 22.16 17.80 22.39
CA ARG A 360 21.30 16.91 21.58
C ARG A 360 20.82 15.70 22.39
N LEU A 361 21.71 15.00 23.07
CA LEU A 361 21.34 13.81 23.85
C LEU A 361 20.45 14.14 25.05
N GLY A 362 20.76 15.20 25.79
CA GLY A 362 19.92 15.66 26.91
C GLY A 362 18.50 15.99 26.44
N ARG A 363 18.39 16.67 25.30
CA ARG A 363 17.09 17.02 24.70
C ARG A 363 16.35 15.79 24.18
N MET A 364 17.03 14.86 23.51
CA MET A 364 16.43 13.59 23.09
C MET A 364 15.87 12.81 24.28
N ARG A 365 16.61 12.72 25.39
CA ARG A 365 16.14 12.08 26.63
C ARG A 365 14.88 12.78 27.18
N ALA A 366 14.80 14.10 27.11
CA ALA A 366 13.62 14.85 27.53
C ALA A 366 12.39 14.55 26.63
N VAL A 367 12.59 14.43 25.31
CA VAL A 367 11.52 14.00 24.37
C VAL A 367 11.06 12.58 24.68
N LEU A 368 12.00 11.63 24.81
CA LEU A 368 11.68 10.24 25.13
C LEU A 368 10.95 10.08 26.48
N ALA A 369 11.32 10.89 27.48
CA ALA A 369 10.61 10.93 28.76
C ALA A 369 9.18 11.44 28.61
N ALA A 370 8.96 12.47 27.81
CA ALA A 370 7.61 13.00 27.51
C ALA A 370 6.75 12.00 26.72
N MET A 371 7.37 11.15 25.90
CA MET A 371 6.72 10.05 25.17
C MET A 371 6.40 8.83 26.06
N GLY A 372 6.78 8.82 27.33
CA GLY A 372 6.79 7.62 28.18
C GLY A 372 5.47 6.84 28.19
N ASP A 373 4.34 7.52 28.33
CA ASP A 373 3.02 6.89 28.34
C ASP A 373 2.64 6.30 26.98
N ASP A 374 3.00 6.97 25.88
CA ASP A 374 2.76 6.48 24.53
C ASP A 374 3.63 5.25 24.22
N LEU A 375 4.90 5.27 24.61
CA LEU A 375 5.83 4.14 24.46
C LEU A 375 5.41 2.94 25.31
N ALA A 376 4.91 3.18 26.53
CA ALA A 376 4.31 2.13 27.36
C ALA A 376 3.05 1.54 26.72
N ALA A 377 2.16 2.37 26.16
CA ALA A 377 0.97 1.90 25.45
C ALA A 377 1.31 1.07 24.21
N ALA A 378 2.35 1.46 23.46
CA ALA A 378 2.85 0.72 22.30
C ALA A 378 3.41 -0.66 22.65
N ARG A 379 4.18 -0.75 23.75
CA ARG A 379 4.87 -1.98 24.18
C ARG A 379 3.96 -2.92 24.95
N ASP A 380 3.32 -2.40 25.99
CA ASP A 380 2.67 -3.19 27.04
C ASP A 380 1.14 -3.00 27.05
N GLY A 381 0.65 -1.89 26.48
CA GLY A 381 -0.78 -1.56 26.40
C GLY A 381 -1.49 -2.15 25.18
N ASP A 382 -2.40 -1.35 24.61
CA ASP A 382 -3.26 -1.72 23.48
C ASP A 382 -2.53 -1.81 22.13
N GLY A 383 -1.21 -1.59 22.12
CA GLY A 383 -0.42 -1.58 20.90
C GLY A 383 -0.65 -0.34 20.04
N THR A 384 -1.03 0.79 20.65
CA THR A 384 -1.10 2.10 19.97
C THR A 384 0.18 2.35 19.14
N PRO A 385 0.06 2.63 17.83
CA PRO A 385 1.21 3.01 17.01
C PRO A 385 1.82 4.32 17.51
N VAL A 386 3.14 4.36 17.62
CA VAL A 386 3.89 5.54 18.01
C VAL A 386 4.92 5.84 16.94
N PHE A 387 4.99 7.09 16.52
CA PHE A 387 5.96 7.57 15.54
C PHE A 387 6.71 8.76 16.13
N LEU A 388 8.03 8.74 16.04
CA LEU A 388 8.89 9.89 16.31
C LEU A 388 9.60 10.26 15.01
N VAL A 389 9.25 11.43 14.47
CA VAL A 389 9.92 12.01 13.32
C VAL A 389 10.80 13.17 13.76
N GLY A 390 11.78 13.56 12.96
CA GLY A 390 12.54 14.76 13.26
C GLY A 390 13.87 14.87 12.54
N ASP A 391 14.34 16.11 12.47
CA ASP A 391 15.73 16.44 12.26
C ASP A 391 16.46 16.32 13.60
N LEU A 392 17.22 15.25 13.76
CA LEU A 392 17.96 14.97 14.98
C LEU A 392 19.37 15.58 14.95
N ASN A 393 19.77 16.21 13.84
CA ASN A 393 21.08 16.81 13.63
C ASN A 393 22.24 15.88 14.01
N THR A 394 22.07 14.56 13.88
CA THR A 394 23.03 13.54 14.30
C THR A 394 22.95 12.34 13.36
N PRO A 395 24.10 11.74 12.99
CA PRO A 395 24.07 10.55 12.16
C PRO A 395 23.51 9.33 12.90
N SER A 396 23.21 8.31 12.12
CA SER A 396 22.73 7.04 12.65
C SER A 396 23.89 6.13 13.01
N HIS A 397 23.80 5.53 14.20
CA HIS A 397 24.71 4.48 14.65
C HIS A 397 24.63 3.20 13.80
N LEU A 398 23.61 3.07 12.94
CA LEU A 398 23.46 1.98 11.98
C LEU A 398 24.11 2.31 10.62
N ASP A 399 24.48 3.57 10.40
CA ASP A 399 24.97 4.08 9.11
C ASP A 399 26.49 4.26 9.14
N TRP A 400 27.03 4.56 10.32
CA TRP A 400 28.46 4.60 10.60
C TRP A 400 28.92 3.21 11.03
N THR A 401 29.51 2.47 10.10
CA THR A 401 29.93 1.08 10.27
C THR A 401 31.32 0.88 9.64
N PRO A 402 32.04 -0.21 9.96
CA PRO A 402 33.31 -0.50 9.29
C PRO A 402 33.19 -0.59 7.74
N ARG A 403 32.02 -0.99 7.22
CA ARG A 403 31.77 -1.10 5.77
C ARG A 403 31.58 0.26 5.10
N THR A 404 31.01 1.22 5.81
CA THR A 404 30.74 2.59 5.32
C THR A 404 31.84 3.58 5.66
N ALA A 405 32.94 3.14 6.28
CA ALA A 405 33.99 4.02 6.78
C ALA A 405 34.58 4.98 5.74
N HIS A 406 34.72 4.54 4.48
CA HIS A 406 35.22 5.36 3.38
C HIS A 406 34.29 6.52 2.99
N LEU A 407 33.01 6.46 3.37
CA LEU A 407 32.05 7.55 3.21
C LEU A 407 32.15 8.58 4.35
N HIS A 408 32.70 8.18 5.50
CA HIS A 408 32.72 8.92 6.75
C HIS A 408 34.14 9.32 7.16
N GLY A 409 34.96 9.78 6.20
CA GLY A 409 36.33 10.23 6.47
C GLY A 409 37.29 9.13 7.00
N GLY A 410 36.94 7.85 6.82
CA GLY A 410 37.69 6.70 7.35
C GLY A 410 37.18 6.17 8.70
N TYR A 411 36.15 6.77 9.28
CA TYR A 411 35.61 6.37 10.58
C TYR A 411 34.64 5.20 10.43
N GLY A 412 34.93 4.10 11.12
CA GLY A 412 34.09 2.90 11.14
C GLY A 412 32.84 3.07 12.01
N ALA A 413 32.68 2.17 12.98
CA ALA A 413 31.54 2.25 13.90
C ALA A 413 31.69 3.45 14.86
N VAL A 414 30.72 4.36 14.83
CA VAL A 414 30.54 5.41 15.84
C VAL A 414 29.15 5.23 16.46
N PRO A 415 29.04 5.17 17.79
CA PRO A 415 27.80 4.75 18.42
C PRO A 415 26.69 5.79 18.41
N TRP A 416 26.96 7.06 18.08
CA TRP A 416 25.99 8.17 18.03
C TRP A 416 24.89 8.11 19.13
N PRO A 417 25.22 8.57 20.36
CA PRO A 417 24.39 8.41 21.55
C PRO A 417 22.90 8.75 21.40
N VAL A 418 22.54 9.74 20.58
CA VAL A 418 21.15 10.16 20.37
C VAL A 418 20.32 9.05 19.72
N THR A 419 20.80 8.46 18.62
CA THR A 419 20.05 7.40 17.93
C THR A 419 20.08 6.09 18.72
N ARG A 420 21.12 5.85 19.53
CA ARG A 420 21.14 4.75 20.52
C ARG A 420 20.14 4.94 21.64
N ALA A 421 19.94 6.17 22.12
CA ALA A 421 18.91 6.45 23.12
C ALA A 421 17.50 6.17 22.58
N ALA A 422 17.25 6.49 21.30
CA ALA A 422 16.00 6.14 20.63
C ALA A 422 15.78 4.62 20.56
N GLU A 423 16.79 3.87 20.11
CA GLU A 423 16.76 2.41 20.04
C GLU A 423 16.52 1.79 21.43
N ALA A 424 17.22 2.27 22.45
CA ALA A 424 17.07 1.81 23.83
C ALA A 424 15.68 2.10 24.42
N ALA A 425 15.00 3.14 23.94
CA ALA A 425 13.61 3.44 24.30
C ALA A 425 12.59 2.53 23.57
N GLY A 426 13.05 1.64 22.68
CA GLY A 426 12.22 0.70 21.94
C GLY A 426 11.70 1.23 20.61
N LEU A 427 12.22 2.37 20.13
CA LEU A 427 11.93 2.87 18.79
C LEU A 427 12.80 2.14 17.75
N ARG A 428 12.20 1.77 16.63
CA ARG A 428 12.86 1.16 15.47
C ARG A 428 13.05 2.19 14.37
N ASP A 429 14.16 2.11 13.65
CA ASP A 429 14.46 2.96 12.51
C ASP A 429 13.78 2.45 11.24
N ALA A 430 12.76 3.17 10.76
CA ALA A 430 11.96 2.68 9.64
C ALA A 430 12.73 2.70 8.31
N TYR A 431 13.63 3.65 8.11
CA TYR A 431 14.43 3.72 6.88
C TYR A 431 15.38 2.53 6.82
N ARG A 432 16.07 2.24 7.92
CA ARG A 432 17.05 1.14 7.97
C ARG A 432 16.37 -0.24 8.05
N GLU A 433 15.13 -0.33 8.50
CA GLU A 433 14.30 -1.54 8.36
C GLU A 433 13.92 -1.80 6.89
N ALA A 434 13.53 -0.77 6.14
CA ALA A 434 13.25 -0.89 4.70
C ALA A 434 14.53 -1.14 3.89
N HIS A 435 15.64 -0.55 4.31
CA HIS A 435 16.92 -0.54 3.59
C HIS A 435 18.10 -0.98 4.49
N PRO A 436 18.25 -2.29 4.76
CA PRO A 436 19.22 -2.77 5.75
C PRO A 436 20.69 -2.53 5.41
N ASP A 437 21.05 -2.38 4.13
CA ASP A 437 22.44 -2.12 3.71
C ASP A 437 22.69 -0.61 3.47
N PRO A 438 23.43 0.07 4.38
CA PRO A 438 23.70 1.50 4.26
C PRO A 438 24.64 1.87 3.09
N LEU A 439 25.31 0.91 2.45
CA LEU A 439 26.08 1.20 1.22
C LEU A 439 25.20 1.25 -0.02
N LEU A 440 24.17 0.41 -0.09
CA LEU A 440 23.26 0.36 -1.25
C LEU A 440 22.22 1.48 -1.19
N ALA A 441 21.78 1.82 0.01
CA ALA A 441 20.78 2.83 0.27
C ALA A 441 21.23 3.69 1.48
N PRO A 442 22.10 4.68 1.25
CA PRO A 442 22.64 5.50 2.33
C PRO A 442 21.56 6.36 2.99
N GLY A 443 20.60 6.85 2.19
CA GLY A 443 19.47 7.64 2.71
C GLY A 443 19.85 9.03 3.19
N CYS A 444 20.88 9.63 2.59
CA CYS A 444 21.36 10.95 3.01
C CYS A 444 20.26 12.00 2.90
N THR A 445 19.99 12.68 4.01
CA THR A 445 19.02 13.78 4.10
C THR A 445 19.71 15.12 4.15
N TRP A 446 20.94 15.16 4.70
CA TRP A 446 21.83 16.32 4.70
C TRP A 446 22.94 16.18 3.64
N SER A 447 23.08 17.10 2.69
CA SER A 447 22.08 18.08 2.26
C SER A 447 21.94 18.04 0.74
N PRO A 448 20.73 17.87 0.16
CA PRO A 448 20.54 17.92 -1.29
C PRO A 448 20.92 19.26 -1.95
N VAL A 449 21.15 20.34 -1.19
CA VAL A 449 21.53 21.66 -1.76
C VAL A 449 22.96 22.09 -1.44
N HIS A 450 23.70 21.37 -0.59
CA HIS A 450 25.09 21.65 -0.28
C HIS A 450 26.01 20.54 -0.84
N ASP A 451 26.78 20.88 -1.88
CA ASP A 451 27.85 20.00 -2.40
C ASP A 451 29.16 20.21 -1.63
N GLU A 452 29.38 21.43 -1.17
CA GLU A 452 30.55 21.85 -0.39
C GLU A 452 30.08 22.45 0.93
N HIS A 453 30.87 22.24 1.96
CA HIS A 453 30.64 22.78 3.29
C HIS A 453 30.62 24.31 3.26
N VAL A 454 29.50 24.86 3.72
CA VAL A 454 29.31 26.29 3.97
C VAL A 454 29.24 26.48 5.49
N PRO A 455 30.24 27.10 6.11
CA PRO A 455 30.23 27.35 7.55
C PRO A 455 29.01 28.16 7.94
N ASP A 456 28.41 27.81 9.09
CA ASP A 456 27.22 28.39 9.75
C ASP A 456 25.82 28.14 9.15
N GLY A 457 25.69 27.46 8.01
CA GLY A 457 24.38 27.19 7.38
C GLY A 457 23.54 28.46 7.06
N SER A 458 24.11 29.64 7.30
CA SER A 458 23.51 30.95 7.21
C SER A 458 24.15 31.71 6.05
N PRO A 459 23.39 32.50 5.30
CA PRO A 459 23.91 33.25 4.16
C PRO A 459 24.79 34.45 4.54
N LEU A 460 25.26 34.58 5.78
CA LEU A 460 26.05 35.74 6.19
C LEU A 460 27.52 35.57 5.77
N PRO A 461 28.08 36.48 4.96
CA PRO A 461 29.48 36.41 4.59
C PRO A 461 30.35 36.97 5.73
N GLY A 462 31.30 36.18 6.24
CA GLY A 462 32.37 36.74 7.08
C GLY A 462 33.09 35.77 8.00
N GLY A 463 33.85 34.82 7.45
CA GLY A 463 34.80 34.02 8.22
C GLY A 463 35.57 33.04 7.35
N ALA A 464 36.90 33.03 7.47
CA ALA A 464 37.71 31.89 7.05
C ALA A 464 37.56 30.83 8.15
N GLU A 465 36.66 29.87 7.94
CA GLU A 465 36.41 28.80 8.91
C GLU A 465 36.91 27.44 8.38
N PRO A 466 37.31 26.52 9.27
CA PRO A 466 37.72 25.16 8.92
C PRO A 466 36.66 24.47 8.05
N GLY A 467 37.09 23.68 7.07
CA GLY A 467 36.18 22.91 6.22
C GLY A 467 35.56 23.66 5.03
N ARG A 468 35.58 25.01 4.97
CA ARG A 468 35.03 25.77 3.84
C ARG A 468 35.57 25.26 2.49
N GLY A 469 34.65 24.93 1.58
CA GLY A 469 34.99 24.44 0.23
C GLY A 469 35.45 22.98 0.18
N ARG A 470 35.41 22.25 1.29
CA ARG A 470 35.52 20.79 1.29
C ARG A 470 34.17 20.16 0.92
N PRO A 471 34.15 18.94 0.34
CA PRO A 471 32.90 18.24 0.09
C PRO A 471 32.06 18.10 1.35
N GLU A 472 30.76 18.38 1.25
CA GLU A 472 29.82 18.26 2.37
C GLU A 472 29.64 16.78 2.77
N PRO A 473 29.87 16.41 4.05
CA PRO A 473 29.48 15.09 4.56
C PRO A 473 28.00 14.79 4.30
N ARG A 474 27.76 13.66 3.65
CA ARG A 474 26.42 13.22 3.25
C ARG A 474 25.89 12.22 4.27
N ASP A 475 25.08 12.70 5.20
CA ASP A 475 24.54 11.90 6.29
C ASP A 475 23.02 11.86 6.28
N ARG A 476 22.48 10.81 6.88
CA ARG A 476 21.07 10.74 7.26
C ARG A 476 20.94 11.29 8.68
N ILE A 477 20.31 12.46 8.80
CA ILE A 477 20.08 13.14 10.08
C ILE A 477 18.59 13.41 10.35
N ASP A 478 17.73 13.15 9.37
CA ASP A 478 16.27 13.16 9.50
C ASP A 478 15.74 11.74 9.59
N TYR A 479 14.76 11.53 10.46
CA TYR A 479 14.31 10.20 10.83
C TYR A 479 12.80 10.05 10.83
N VAL A 480 12.36 8.83 10.52
CA VAL A 480 11.05 8.31 10.92
C VAL A 480 11.30 7.07 11.76
N LEU A 481 11.16 7.23 13.08
CA LEU A 481 11.29 6.16 14.05
C LEU A 481 9.91 5.72 14.53
N TYR A 482 9.76 4.46 14.92
CA TYR A 482 8.43 3.95 15.30
C TYR A 482 8.44 2.83 16.34
N ALA A 483 7.32 2.69 17.04
CA ALA A 483 7.04 1.59 17.97
C ALA A 483 5.55 1.18 17.88
N GLY A 484 5.22 0.04 18.45
CA GLY A 484 3.86 -0.49 18.52
C GLY A 484 3.68 -1.84 17.82
N ARG A 485 2.75 -2.65 18.34
CA ARG A 485 2.37 -3.95 17.77
C ARG A 485 1.45 -3.76 16.57
N GLY A 486 1.60 -4.60 15.55
CA GLY A 486 0.84 -4.50 14.30
C GLY A 486 1.18 -3.26 13.47
N VAL A 487 2.40 -2.72 13.63
CA VAL A 487 2.96 -1.67 12.78
C VAL A 487 4.10 -2.28 11.98
N ARG A 488 4.00 -2.24 10.66
CA ARG A 488 5.00 -2.80 9.74
C ARG A 488 5.41 -1.76 8.71
N VAL A 489 6.71 -1.62 8.49
CA VAL A 489 7.23 -0.79 7.39
C VAL A 489 6.91 -1.47 6.07
N VAL A 490 6.25 -0.73 5.16
CA VAL A 490 6.00 -1.18 3.79
C VAL A 490 7.10 -0.66 2.86
N ASP A 491 7.46 0.61 3.05
CA ASP A 491 8.47 1.31 2.26
C ASP A 491 8.92 2.57 3.00
N SER A 492 10.15 3.02 2.76
CA SER A 492 10.71 4.26 3.32
C SER A 492 11.68 4.89 2.32
N GLU A 493 11.56 6.19 2.07
CA GLU A 493 12.35 6.88 1.06
C GLU A 493 12.79 8.27 1.53
N THR A 494 13.93 8.73 1.04
CA THR A 494 14.28 10.15 1.07
C THR A 494 13.58 10.85 -0.08
N TYR A 495 12.90 11.96 0.20
CA TYR A 495 12.03 12.64 -0.75
C TYR A 495 12.47 14.09 -1.00
N THR A 496 12.60 14.43 -2.28
CA THR A 496 12.70 15.81 -2.78
C THR A 496 11.83 15.90 -4.04
N ARG A 497 11.53 17.12 -4.52
CA ARG A 497 10.79 17.30 -5.77
C ARG A 497 11.26 18.47 -6.62
N GLY A 498 10.96 18.37 -7.91
CA GLY A 498 11.33 19.38 -8.90
C GLY A 498 12.84 19.56 -8.99
N THR A 499 13.26 20.71 -9.54
CA THR A 499 14.68 21.01 -9.68
C THR A 499 15.29 21.32 -8.31
N VAL A 500 16.36 20.61 -7.95
CA VAL A 500 17.19 20.91 -6.78
C VAL A 500 18.55 21.39 -7.26
N ARG A 501 18.81 22.68 -7.14
CA ARG A 501 20.11 23.29 -7.41
C ARG A 501 20.84 23.56 -6.11
N THR A 502 22.15 23.53 -6.19
CA THR A 502 23.00 23.74 -5.03
C THR A 502 23.20 25.21 -4.71
N TRP A 503 23.56 25.49 -3.47
CA TRP A 503 23.89 26.81 -2.98
C TRP A 503 24.97 27.48 -3.85
N PRO A 504 24.87 28.79 -4.16
CA PRO A 504 23.84 29.75 -3.75
C PRO A 504 22.62 29.84 -4.68
N ARG A 505 22.45 28.92 -5.65
CA ARG A 505 21.44 29.01 -6.71
C ARG A 505 20.08 28.40 -6.32
N VAL A 506 19.74 28.44 -5.04
CA VAL A 506 18.57 27.75 -4.45
C VAL A 506 17.23 28.47 -4.61
N ARG A 507 17.23 29.80 -4.83
CA ARG A 507 15.99 30.61 -4.83
C ARG A 507 14.92 30.08 -5.79
N GLY A 508 15.35 29.54 -6.93
CA GLY A 508 14.50 28.98 -7.98
C GLY A 508 14.18 27.48 -7.83
N ASN A 509 14.61 26.81 -6.76
CA ASN A 509 14.40 25.37 -6.59
C ASN A 509 12.92 25.00 -6.51
N GLY A 510 12.57 23.83 -7.04
CA GLY A 510 11.26 23.21 -6.83
C GLY A 510 11.09 22.67 -5.40
N TRP A 511 12.20 22.28 -4.78
CA TRP A 511 12.28 21.82 -3.39
C TRP A 511 12.59 22.99 -2.44
N PRO A 512 11.70 23.31 -1.47
CA PRO A 512 11.84 24.47 -0.59
C PRO A 512 12.52 24.12 0.75
N SER A 513 13.58 23.32 0.73
CA SER A 513 14.34 22.93 1.92
C SER A 513 15.79 22.56 1.54
N ASP A 514 16.71 22.68 2.49
CA ASP A 514 18.07 22.18 2.43
C ASP A 514 18.22 20.75 2.97
N HIS A 515 17.17 20.16 3.53
CA HIS A 515 17.10 18.73 3.86
C HIS A 515 16.25 17.99 2.82
N ALA A 516 16.62 16.75 2.49
CA ALA A 516 15.65 15.82 1.91
C ALA A 516 14.70 15.36 3.03
N ALA A 517 13.40 15.27 2.76
CA ALA A 517 12.46 14.72 3.72
C ALA A 517 12.62 13.21 3.81
N VAL A 518 12.11 12.60 4.88
CA VAL A 518 11.96 11.12 4.96
C VAL A 518 10.49 10.80 4.98
N VAL A 519 10.04 9.97 4.03
CA VAL A 519 8.64 9.53 3.92
C VAL A 519 8.60 8.02 4.13
N THR A 520 7.82 7.56 5.10
CA THR A 520 7.63 6.14 5.35
C THR A 520 6.17 5.76 5.23
N THR A 521 5.91 4.68 4.51
CA THR A 521 4.59 4.04 4.45
C THR A 521 4.53 2.90 5.45
N PHE A 522 3.61 2.99 6.40
CA PHE A 522 3.33 1.91 7.34
C PHE A 522 2.06 1.16 6.94
N ALA A 523 2.06 -0.14 7.21
CA ALA A 523 0.88 -0.98 7.30
C ALA A 523 0.49 -1.08 8.79
N LEU A 524 -0.75 -0.72 9.11
CA LEU A 524 -1.31 -0.86 10.46
C LEU A 524 -2.37 -1.97 10.47
N ASP A 525 -2.15 -2.97 11.32
CA ASP A 525 -3.02 -4.15 11.48
C ASP A 525 -4.24 -3.88 12.38
#